data_AF-A0A852D6L1-F1
#
_entry.id   AF-A0A852D6L1-F1
#
_cell.length_a   1.000
_cell.length_b   1.000
_cell.length_c   1.000
_cell.angle_alpha   90.00
_cell.angle_beta   90.00
_cell.angle_gamma   90.00
#
_symmetry.space_group_name_H-M   'P 1'
#
loop_
_entity.id
_entity.type
_entity.pdbx_description
1 polymer ?
#
loop_
_entity_poly.entity_id
_entity_poly.type
_entity_poly.pdbx_seq_one_letter_code
_entity_poly.pdbx_strand_id
1 'polypeptide(L)'
;RVLCLFDVDGTLTPARQKIEPEVDAFLRELRERVHIGVVGGSDYAKIAEQLGEGDEVIDKFDYVFAENGTVQYKNGQLVSKQAIQDHLGEELLQDLINFCLNYMALLKLPKKRGTFIEFRNGMLNISPIGRSCTPEERIEFSELDKKERIREKFVAALQREFAGKGLRFSRGGMISFDVFPEGWDKRYCLNVLDDERFDTIHFFGNETTPGGNDYEIYDDPRTVGHSVQSPQETVQRCREIFFPERANEC
;
A
#
# COMPACT_ATOMS: atom_id res chain seq x y z
N ARG A 1 4.49 -11.28 -22.69
CA ARG A 1 3.29 -10.55 -22.20
C ARG A 1 3.75 -9.41 -21.29
N VAL A 2 3.09 -8.26 -21.32
CA VAL A 2 3.45 -7.11 -20.47
C VAL A 2 2.35 -6.87 -19.44
N LEU A 3 2.76 -6.53 -18.20
CA LEU A 3 1.91 -6.06 -17.12
C LEU A 3 2.33 -4.65 -16.72
N CYS A 4 1.38 -3.73 -16.61
CA CYS A 4 1.55 -2.47 -15.91
C CYS A 4 0.89 -2.57 -14.53
N LEU A 5 1.71 -2.49 -13.49
CA LEU A 5 1.30 -2.53 -12.11
C LEU A 5 1.40 -1.12 -11.51
N PHE A 6 0.32 -0.65 -10.91
CA PHE A 6 0.23 0.72 -10.40
C PHE A 6 0.03 0.72 -8.89
N ASP A 7 0.75 1.59 -8.19
CA ASP A 7 0.27 2.10 -6.91
C ASP A 7 -1.07 2.88 -7.10
N VAL A 8 -1.81 3.12 -6.01
CA VAL A 8 -3.12 3.77 -6.03
C VAL A 8 -3.06 5.25 -5.63
N ASP A 9 -2.50 5.54 -4.45
CA ASP A 9 -2.61 6.85 -3.78
C ASP A 9 -1.50 7.81 -4.23
N GLY A 10 -1.86 8.82 -5.03
CA GLY A 10 -0.94 9.75 -5.67
C GLY A 10 -0.41 9.27 -7.02
N THR A 11 -0.57 7.97 -7.32
CA THR A 11 -0.18 7.36 -8.60
C THR A 11 -1.35 7.28 -9.58
N LEU A 12 -2.53 6.81 -9.16
CA LEU A 12 -3.74 6.75 -10.01
C LEU A 12 -4.85 7.70 -9.54
N THR A 13 -4.85 8.05 -8.26
CA THR A 13 -5.86 8.92 -7.64
C THR A 13 -5.17 9.98 -6.79
N PRO A 14 -5.79 11.15 -6.53
CA PRO A 14 -5.38 11.96 -5.39
C PRO A 14 -5.52 11.11 -4.10
N ALA A 15 -4.59 11.27 -3.15
CA ALA A 15 -4.52 10.38 -1.98
C ALA A 15 -5.88 10.27 -1.25
N ARG A 16 -6.39 9.04 -1.15
CA ARG A 16 -7.69 8.65 -0.55
C ARG A 16 -8.92 9.26 -1.21
N GLN A 17 -8.82 9.64 -2.47
CA GLN A 17 -9.93 10.15 -3.26
C GLN A 17 -10.26 9.20 -4.41
N LYS A 18 -11.42 9.42 -5.03
CA LYS A 18 -11.84 8.68 -6.23
C LYS A 18 -10.96 9.01 -7.43
N ILE A 19 -10.77 8.01 -8.30
CA ILE A 19 -10.12 8.15 -9.59
C ILE A 19 -10.86 9.17 -10.46
N GLU A 20 -10.10 9.98 -11.19
CA GLU A 20 -10.67 10.91 -12.16
C GLU A 20 -11.18 10.14 -13.39
N PRO A 21 -12.35 10.50 -13.95
CA PRO A 21 -12.93 9.78 -15.09
C PRO A 21 -12.01 9.67 -16.30
N GLU A 22 -11.16 10.67 -16.54
CA GLU A 22 -10.19 10.67 -17.65
C GLU A 22 -9.08 9.63 -17.44
N VAL A 23 -8.63 9.44 -16.20
CA VAL A 23 -7.63 8.42 -15.85
C VAL A 23 -8.26 7.02 -15.95
N ASP A 24 -9.49 6.82 -15.44
CA ASP A 24 -10.22 5.55 -15.57
C ASP A 24 -10.42 5.16 -17.05
N ALA A 25 -10.83 6.12 -17.89
CA ALA A 25 -11.01 5.90 -19.32
C ALA A 25 -9.68 5.52 -20.01
N PHE A 26 -8.58 6.19 -19.67
CA PHE A 26 -7.27 5.86 -20.21
C PHE A 26 -6.79 4.47 -19.79
N LEU A 27 -7.00 4.06 -18.53
CA LEU A 27 -6.60 2.73 -18.08
C LEU A 27 -7.35 1.62 -18.83
N ARG A 28 -8.62 1.83 -19.18
CA ARG A 28 -9.38 0.92 -20.05
C ARG A 28 -8.74 0.80 -21.44
N GLU A 29 -8.35 1.92 -22.04
CA GLU A 29 -7.64 1.94 -23.33
C GLU A 29 -6.27 1.23 -23.22
N LEU A 30 -5.51 1.49 -22.15
CA LEU A 30 -4.22 0.84 -21.91
C LEU A 30 -4.36 -0.68 -21.79
N ARG A 31 -5.44 -1.16 -21.17
CA ARG A 31 -5.74 -2.59 -21.02
C ARG A 31 -5.93 -3.33 -22.34
N GLU A 32 -6.23 -2.62 -23.43
CA GLU A 32 -6.29 -3.23 -24.76
C GLU A 32 -4.89 -3.62 -25.30
N ARG A 33 -3.82 -3.05 -24.75
CA ARG A 33 -2.43 -3.31 -25.17
C ARG A 33 -1.63 -4.17 -24.21
N VAL A 34 -1.88 -4.02 -22.90
CA VAL A 34 -1.14 -4.69 -21.83
C VAL A 34 -2.09 -5.16 -20.74
N HIS A 35 -1.65 -6.08 -19.90
CA HIS A 35 -2.41 -6.37 -18.69
C HIS A 35 -2.20 -5.21 -17.71
N ILE A 36 -3.22 -4.88 -16.93
CA ILE A 36 -3.11 -3.85 -15.90
C ILE A 36 -3.46 -4.42 -14.53
N GLY A 37 -2.77 -3.94 -13.51
CA GLY A 37 -3.08 -4.29 -12.14
C GLY A 37 -2.78 -3.16 -11.17
N VAL A 38 -3.38 -3.23 -9.98
CA VAL A 38 -3.11 -2.28 -8.89
C VAL A 38 -2.55 -2.98 -7.68
N VAL A 39 -1.67 -2.31 -6.94
CA VAL A 39 -1.14 -2.77 -5.65
C VAL A 39 -1.17 -1.64 -4.63
N GLY A 40 -1.78 -1.88 -3.47
CA GLY A 40 -1.87 -0.88 -2.41
C GLY A 40 -1.81 -1.50 -1.02
N GLY A 41 -1.30 -0.73 -0.04
CA GLY A 41 -1.27 -1.14 1.37
C GLY A 41 -2.63 -1.06 2.07
N SER A 42 -3.61 -0.42 1.43
CA SER A 42 -5.00 -0.36 1.91
C SER A 42 -5.71 -1.71 1.77
N ASP A 43 -6.76 -1.90 2.58
CA ASP A 43 -7.68 -3.02 2.38
C ASP A 43 -8.44 -2.91 1.05
N TYR A 44 -9.02 -4.03 0.60
CA TYR A 44 -9.74 -4.10 -0.67
C TYR A 44 -10.88 -3.08 -0.76
N ALA A 45 -11.66 -2.92 0.31
CA ALA A 45 -12.82 -2.03 0.30
C ALA A 45 -12.42 -0.57 0.01
N LYS A 46 -11.30 -0.10 0.57
CA LYS A 46 -10.77 1.23 0.27
C LYS A 46 -10.29 1.36 -1.17
N ILE A 47 -9.56 0.36 -1.68
CA ILE A 47 -9.09 0.37 -3.08
C ILE A 47 -10.29 0.37 -4.03
N ALA A 48 -11.32 -0.43 -3.74
CA ALA A 48 -12.55 -0.49 -4.50
C ALA A 48 -13.32 0.84 -4.49
N GLU A 49 -13.44 1.50 -3.33
CA GLU A 49 -14.04 2.83 -3.20
C GLU A 49 -13.33 3.90 -4.06
N GLN A 50 -12.00 3.81 -4.18
CA GLN A 50 -11.21 4.75 -4.96
C GLN A 50 -11.30 4.50 -6.47
N LEU A 51 -11.38 3.23 -6.90
CA LEU A 51 -11.23 2.84 -8.31
C LEU A 51 -12.55 2.45 -8.99
N GLY A 52 -13.68 2.48 -8.29
CA GLY A 52 -14.98 2.18 -8.87
C GLY A 52 -16.15 2.31 -7.90
N GLU A 53 -17.28 1.74 -8.29
CA GLU A 53 -18.45 1.57 -7.43
C GLU A 53 -18.61 0.09 -7.07
N GLY A 54 -18.83 -0.21 -5.79
CA GLY A 54 -18.95 -1.60 -5.32
C GLY A 54 -17.71 -2.43 -5.65
N ASP A 55 -17.90 -3.55 -6.34
CA ASP A 55 -16.84 -4.49 -6.71
C ASP A 55 -16.27 -4.27 -8.13
N GLU A 56 -16.63 -3.19 -8.83
CA GLU A 56 -16.20 -2.98 -10.23
C GLU A 56 -14.67 -3.03 -10.43
N VAL A 57 -13.87 -2.73 -9.39
CA VAL A 57 -12.41 -2.70 -9.48
C VAL A 57 -11.82 -4.03 -9.97
N ILE A 58 -12.38 -5.18 -9.57
CA ILE A 58 -11.85 -6.50 -9.94
C ILE A 58 -12.17 -6.89 -11.39
N ASP A 59 -13.14 -6.20 -11.99
CA ASP A 59 -13.49 -6.35 -13.40
C ASP A 59 -12.75 -5.34 -14.28
N LYS A 60 -12.38 -4.17 -13.73
CA LYS A 60 -11.61 -3.13 -14.43
C LYS A 60 -10.13 -3.47 -14.60
N PHE A 61 -9.55 -4.16 -13.63
CA PHE A 61 -8.13 -4.55 -13.63
C PHE A 61 -7.98 -6.07 -13.76
N ASP A 62 -6.91 -6.53 -14.42
CA ASP A 62 -6.61 -7.96 -14.50
C ASP A 62 -6.14 -8.51 -13.14
N TYR A 63 -5.49 -7.64 -12.34
CA TYR A 63 -5.01 -7.96 -10.99
C TYR A 63 -5.34 -6.84 -10.00
N VAL A 64 -5.83 -7.21 -8.81
CA VAL A 64 -6.02 -6.28 -7.69
C VAL A 64 -5.34 -6.86 -6.46
N PHE A 65 -4.26 -6.22 -6.02
CA PHE A 65 -3.45 -6.60 -4.88
C PHE A 65 -3.71 -5.64 -3.72
N ALA A 66 -4.63 -6.02 -2.83
CA ALA A 66 -4.88 -5.29 -1.60
C ALA A 66 -3.92 -5.75 -0.50
N GLU A 67 -3.67 -4.87 0.48
CA GLU A 67 -2.74 -5.11 1.58
C GLU A 67 -1.38 -5.65 1.10
N ASN A 68 -0.76 -4.91 0.16
CA ASN A 68 0.49 -5.25 -0.54
C ASN A 68 0.46 -6.55 -1.35
N GLY A 69 -0.73 -7.09 -1.61
CA GLY A 69 -0.91 -8.37 -2.28
C GLY A 69 -1.06 -9.55 -1.34
N THR A 70 -1.25 -9.35 -0.04
CA THR A 70 -1.68 -10.44 0.85
C THR A 70 -3.14 -10.81 0.62
N VAL A 71 -3.93 -9.93 -0.01
CA VAL A 71 -5.25 -10.22 -0.57
C VAL A 71 -5.20 -9.97 -2.08
N GLN A 72 -5.57 -10.98 -2.86
CA GLN A 72 -5.34 -10.97 -4.31
C GLN A 72 -6.57 -11.35 -5.09
N TYR A 73 -6.91 -10.50 -6.06
CA TYR A 73 -7.89 -10.82 -7.09
C TYR A 73 -7.21 -10.89 -8.44
N LYS A 74 -7.62 -11.88 -9.24
CA LYS A 74 -7.19 -12.07 -10.63
C LYS A 74 -8.42 -12.32 -11.48
N ASN A 75 -8.60 -11.55 -12.54
CA ASN A 75 -9.72 -11.68 -13.49
C ASN A 75 -11.08 -11.80 -12.77
N GLY A 76 -11.35 -10.90 -11.82
CA GLY A 76 -12.59 -10.89 -11.04
C GLY A 76 -12.69 -11.93 -9.92
N GLN A 77 -11.69 -12.80 -9.71
CA GLN A 77 -11.75 -13.87 -8.72
C GLN A 77 -10.72 -13.71 -7.60
N LEU A 78 -11.13 -13.94 -6.35
CA LEU A 78 -10.22 -14.01 -5.21
C LEU A 78 -9.32 -15.25 -5.36
N VAL A 79 -8.00 -15.02 -5.47
CA VAL A 79 -7.00 -16.07 -5.67
C VAL A 79 -6.40 -16.51 -4.34
N SER A 80 -5.97 -15.54 -3.54
CA SER A 80 -5.30 -15.83 -2.28
C SER A 80 -5.59 -14.76 -1.24
N LYS A 81 -5.56 -15.20 0.01
CA LYS A 81 -5.69 -14.37 1.20
C LYS A 81 -4.77 -14.94 2.26
N GLN A 82 -3.77 -14.17 2.66
CA GLN A 82 -2.73 -14.60 3.58
C GLN A 82 -2.89 -13.85 4.88
N ALA A 83 -2.91 -14.60 5.98
CA ALA A 83 -3.15 -14.06 7.30
C ALA A 83 -1.84 -14.00 8.08
N ILE A 84 -1.56 -12.85 8.68
CA ILE A 84 -0.32 -12.58 9.42
C ILE A 84 -0.08 -13.58 10.55
N GLN A 85 -1.14 -14.06 11.22
CA GLN A 85 -1.04 -15.06 12.28
C GLN A 85 -0.54 -16.42 11.79
N ASP A 86 -0.88 -16.81 10.56
CA ASP A 86 -0.45 -18.08 9.98
C ASP A 86 1.05 -18.03 9.62
N HIS A 87 1.56 -16.84 9.33
CA HIS A 87 2.97 -16.63 9.00
C HIS A 87 3.86 -16.41 10.22
N LEU A 88 3.44 -15.56 11.16
CA LEU A 88 4.23 -15.24 12.36
C LEU A 88 4.07 -16.26 13.49
N GLY A 89 2.95 -16.97 13.52
CA GLY A 89 2.51 -17.74 14.68
C GLY A 89 1.93 -16.88 15.80
N GLU A 90 1.02 -17.47 16.58
CA GLU A 90 0.28 -16.80 17.64
C GLU A 90 1.18 -16.24 18.76
N GLU A 91 2.25 -16.93 19.14
CA GLU A 91 3.13 -16.47 20.22
C GLU A 91 3.81 -15.13 19.89
N LEU A 92 4.45 -15.04 18.72
CA LEU A 92 5.11 -13.82 18.29
C LEU A 92 4.11 -12.68 18.07
N LEU A 93 2.95 -13.00 17.49
CA LEU A 93 1.90 -12.02 17.24
C LEU A 93 1.33 -11.45 18.55
N GLN A 94 1.10 -12.30 19.55
CA GLN A 94 0.64 -11.85 20.87
C GLN A 94 1.71 -11.06 21.62
N ASP A 95 2.99 -11.46 21.54
CA ASP A 95 4.11 -10.68 22.08
C ASP A 95 4.10 -9.25 21.50
N LEU A 96 3.96 -9.13 20.17
CA LEU A 96 3.89 -7.85 19.47
C LEU A 96 2.70 -7.01 19.93
N ILE A 97 1.50 -7.60 19.98
CA ILE A 97 0.28 -6.92 20.40
C ILE A 97 0.40 -6.44 21.85
N ASN A 98 0.85 -7.31 22.76
CA ASN A 98 1.00 -6.98 24.18
C ASN A 98 2.04 -5.89 24.40
N PHE A 99 3.17 -5.94 23.69
CA PHE A 99 4.16 -4.86 23.72
C PHE A 99 3.55 -3.54 23.26
N CYS A 100 2.82 -3.54 22.13
CA CYS A 100 2.19 -2.33 21.61
C CYS A 100 1.18 -1.72 22.60
N LEU A 101 0.33 -2.55 23.21
CA LEU A 101 -0.64 -2.13 24.20
C LEU A 101 0.03 -1.52 25.43
N ASN A 102 1.05 -2.19 25.98
CA ASN A 102 1.81 -1.71 27.14
C ASN A 102 2.52 -0.40 26.85
N TYR A 103 3.17 -0.27 25.68
CA TYR A 103 3.84 0.96 25.28
C TYR A 103 2.83 2.12 25.16
N MET A 104 1.70 1.90 24.47
CA MET A 104 0.68 2.93 24.28
C MET A 104 -0.05 3.31 25.58
N ALA A 105 -0.13 2.41 26.56
CA ALA A 105 -0.72 2.73 27.87
C ALA A 105 0.06 3.83 28.60
N LEU A 106 1.38 3.90 28.41
CA LEU A 106 2.27 4.88 29.04
C LEU A 106 2.32 6.22 28.29
N LEU A 107 1.91 6.26 27.02
CA LEU A 107 1.85 7.50 26.25
C LEU A 107 0.73 8.42 26.75
N LYS A 108 1.06 9.66 27.08
CA LYS A 108 0.08 10.73 27.34
C LYS A 108 -0.02 11.60 26.10
N LEU A 109 -1.21 11.62 25.50
CA LEU A 109 -1.54 12.45 24.34
C LEU A 109 -2.65 13.42 24.72
N PRO A 110 -2.81 14.56 24.01
CA PRO A 110 -3.93 15.46 24.22
C PRO A 110 -5.29 14.75 24.10
N LYS A 111 -5.39 13.79 23.17
CA LYS A 111 -6.58 13.00 22.91
C LYS A 111 -6.19 11.55 22.60
N LYS A 112 -7.00 10.61 23.10
CA LYS A 112 -7.04 9.21 22.65
C LYS A 112 -8.48 8.87 22.26
N ARG A 113 -8.63 8.01 21.26
CA ARG A 113 -9.92 7.53 20.75
C ARG A 113 -9.94 6.00 20.87
N GLY A 114 -10.35 5.29 19.83
CA GLY A 114 -10.35 3.83 19.77
C GLY A 114 -9.62 3.30 18.55
N THR A 115 -9.52 1.97 18.45
CA THR A 115 -8.82 1.28 17.36
C THR A 115 -7.33 1.66 17.34
N PHE A 116 -6.64 1.38 18.45
CA PHE A 116 -5.19 1.61 18.58
C PHE A 116 -4.36 0.58 17.81
N ILE A 117 -4.88 -0.64 17.71
CA ILE A 117 -4.35 -1.73 16.91
C ILE A 117 -5.49 -2.17 16.01
N GLU A 118 -5.32 -2.01 14.70
CA GLU A 118 -6.22 -2.54 13.68
C GLU A 118 -5.56 -3.77 13.08
N PHE A 119 -6.19 -4.93 13.30
CA PHE A 119 -5.75 -6.21 12.76
C PHE A 119 -6.23 -6.33 11.31
N ARG A 120 -5.29 -6.40 10.36
CA ARG A 120 -5.58 -6.67 8.95
C ARG A 120 -5.04 -8.05 8.55
N ASN A 121 -5.21 -8.44 7.30
CA ASN A 121 -4.71 -9.73 6.82
C ASN A 121 -3.18 -9.72 6.77
N GLY A 122 -2.61 -8.68 6.14
CA GLY A 122 -1.17 -8.57 5.90
C GLY A 122 -0.36 -7.95 7.04
N MET A 123 -1.01 -7.27 7.98
CA MET A 123 -0.32 -6.34 8.87
C MET A 123 -1.15 -5.97 10.10
N LEU A 124 -0.46 -5.41 11.10
CA LEU A 124 -1.07 -4.64 12.18
C LEU A 124 -0.84 -3.16 11.92
N ASN A 125 -1.91 -2.37 11.86
CA ASN A 125 -1.79 -0.91 11.87
C ASN A 125 -1.87 -0.39 13.31
N ILE A 126 -0.82 0.30 13.76
CA ILE A 126 -0.68 0.81 15.13
C ILE A 126 -0.83 2.33 15.13
N SER A 127 -1.83 2.85 15.86
CA SER A 127 -2.15 4.27 15.96
C SER A 127 -2.18 4.72 17.42
N PRO A 128 -1.18 5.52 17.89
CA PRO A 128 -1.15 5.98 19.28
C PRO A 128 -2.37 6.81 19.70
N ILE A 129 -2.92 7.63 18.79
CA ILE A 129 -4.16 8.39 19.01
C ILE A 129 -5.42 7.51 18.88
N GLY A 130 -5.34 6.42 18.12
CA GLY A 130 -6.48 5.58 17.73
C GLY A 130 -7.07 6.01 16.38
N ARG A 131 -7.41 5.06 15.50
CA ARG A 131 -7.87 5.34 14.12
C ARG A 131 -9.25 5.97 14.03
N SER A 132 -10.07 5.85 15.07
CA SER A 132 -11.43 6.43 15.13
C SER A 132 -11.44 7.93 15.49
N CYS A 133 -10.32 8.64 15.28
CA CYS A 133 -10.20 10.09 15.50
C CYS A 133 -10.71 10.91 14.30
N THR A 134 -11.14 12.14 14.56
CA THR A 134 -11.65 13.05 13.51
C THR A 134 -10.52 13.57 12.61
N PRO A 135 -10.81 14.13 11.43
CA PRO A 135 -9.80 14.77 10.58
C PRO A 135 -8.97 15.85 11.29
N GLU A 136 -9.60 16.68 12.12
CA GLU A 136 -8.93 17.73 12.89
C GLU A 136 -7.97 17.14 13.91
N GLU A 137 -8.39 16.06 14.59
CA GLU A 137 -7.56 15.33 15.56
C GLU A 137 -6.37 14.64 14.88
N ARG A 138 -6.52 14.19 13.62
CA ARG A 138 -5.40 13.65 12.83
C ARG A 138 -4.34 14.71 12.56
N ILE A 139 -4.75 15.93 12.24
CA ILE A 139 -3.86 17.06 12.01
C ILE A 139 -3.13 17.41 13.31
N GLU A 140 -3.87 17.57 14.41
CA GLU A 140 -3.31 17.87 15.74
C GLU A 140 -2.28 16.81 16.17
N PHE A 141 -2.59 15.52 16.02
CA PHE A 141 -1.65 14.45 16.33
C PHE A 141 -0.42 14.48 15.41
N SER A 142 -0.60 14.73 14.11
CA SER A 142 0.50 14.80 13.15
C SER A 142 1.49 15.91 13.49
N GLU A 143 0.98 17.08 13.91
CA GLU A 143 1.82 18.19 14.36
C GLU A 143 2.57 17.87 15.66
N LEU A 144 1.90 17.22 16.62
CA LEU A 144 2.52 16.76 17.86
C LEU A 144 3.60 15.71 17.58
N ASP A 145 3.29 14.72 16.76
CA ASP A 145 4.20 13.63 16.40
C ASP A 145 5.46 14.15 15.69
N LYS A 146 5.34 15.18 14.85
CA LYS A 146 6.51 15.86 14.25
C LYS A 146 7.42 16.50 15.30
N LYS A 147 6.85 17.08 16.37
CA LYS A 147 7.60 17.74 17.45
C LYS A 147 8.22 16.73 18.41
N GLU A 148 7.46 15.73 18.82
CA GLU A 148 7.83 14.79 19.88
C GLU A 148 8.41 13.47 19.38
N ARG A 149 8.30 13.19 18.07
CA ARG A 149 8.76 11.97 17.38
C ARG A 149 8.16 10.71 18.01
N ILE A 150 6.84 10.74 18.29
CA ILE A 150 6.13 9.70 19.05
C ILE A 150 6.21 8.35 18.33
N ARG A 151 5.77 8.31 17.07
CA ARG A 151 5.77 7.08 16.25
C ARG A 151 7.17 6.58 15.98
N GLU A 152 8.11 7.48 15.73
CA GLU A 152 9.50 7.10 15.47
C GLU A 152 10.14 6.44 16.70
N LYS A 153 9.98 7.02 17.89
CA LYS A 153 10.45 6.41 19.14
C LYS A 153 9.80 5.06 19.41
N PHE A 154 8.51 4.94 19.11
CA PHE A 154 7.77 3.69 19.27
C PHE A 154 8.28 2.62 18.30
N VAL A 155 8.44 2.93 17.01
CA VAL A 155 9.03 2.03 16.02
C VAL A 155 10.46 1.64 16.42
N ALA A 156 11.28 2.56 16.90
CA ALA A 156 12.64 2.24 17.35
C ALA A 156 12.65 1.29 18.57
N ALA A 157 11.67 1.43 19.49
CA ALA A 157 11.51 0.50 20.60
C ALA A 157 11.08 -0.90 20.13
N LEU A 158 10.13 -0.97 19.19
CA LEU A 158 9.69 -2.22 18.57
C LEU A 158 10.82 -2.91 17.80
N GLN A 159 11.59 -2.17 17.01
CA GLN A 159 12.74 -2.69 16.28
C GLN A 159 13.81 -3.30 17.20
N ARG A 160 14.03 -2.69 18.37
CA ARG A 160 14.95 -3.21 19.38
C ARG A 160 14.41 -4.49 20.04
N GLU A 161 13.15 -4.46 20.46
CA GLU A 161 12.50 -5.58 21.15
C GLU A 161 12.39 -6.82 20.26
N PHE A 162 12.02 -6.62 19.00
CA PHE A 162 11.77 -7.70 18.03
C PHE A 162 12.92 -7.88 17.04
N ALA A 163 14.14 -7.45 17.41
CA ALA A 163 15.32 -7.59 16.57
C ALA A 163 15.54 -9.06 16.18
N GLY A 164 15.72 -9.31 14.87
CA GLY A 164 15.93 -10.67 14.33
C GLY A 164 14.67 -11.54 14.22
N LYS A 165 13.49 -11.04 14.60
CA LYS A 165 12.21 -11.78 14.51
C LYS A 165 11.45 -11.56 13.20
N GLY A 166 12.11 -11.05 12.16
CA GLY A 166 11.52 -10.90 10.82
C GLY A 166 10.37 -9.90 10.72
N LEU A 167 10.36 -8.84 11.53
CA LEU A 167 9.35 -7.77 11.45
C LEU A 167 9.89 -6.53 10.75
N ARG A 168 9.05 -5.91 9.94
CA ARG A 168 9.27 -4.62 9.29
C ARG A 168 8.24 -3.61 9.73
N PHE A 169 8.61 -2.34 9.61
CA PHE A 169 7.84 -1.21 10.08
C PHE A 169 7.82 -0.14 8.99
N SER A 170 6.64 0.30 8.59
CA SER A 170 6.48 1.41 7.63
C SER A 170 5.61 2.50 8.23
N ARG A 171 5.90 3.75 7.90
CA ARG A 171 5.13 4.88 8.40
C ARG A 171 3.80 4.97 7.63
N GLY A 172 2.69 4.83 8.34
CA GLY A 172 1.34 4.82 7.79
C GLY A 172 0.68 6.19 7.88
N GLY A 173 0.83 7.03 6.86
CA GLY A 173 0.18 8.34 6.76
C GLY A 173 0.42 9.25 7.97
N MET A 174 -0.63 9.95 8.44
CA MET A 174 -0.49 10.99 9.47
C MET A 174 -0.45 10.47 10.92
N ILE A 175 -1.13 9.37 11.23
CA ILE A 175 -1.41 8.98 12.62
C ILE A 175 -0.87 7.62 13.04
N SER A 176 -0.48 6.77 12.11
CA SER A 176 -0.12 5.38 12.41
C SER A 176 1.19 4.95 11.75
N PHE A 177 1.57 3.71 12.02
CA PHE A 177 2.57 2.94 11.31
C PHE A 177 2.08 1.50 11.19
N ASP A 178 2.55 0.80 10.18
CA ASP A 178 2.22 -0.59 9.90
C ASP A 178 3.36 -1.50 10.37
N VAL A 179 3.00 -2.63 10.96
CA VAL A 179 3.90 -3.73 11.32
C VAL A 179 3.52 -4.95 10.51
N PHE A 180 4.48 -5.51 9.78
CA PHE A 180 4.25 -6.62 8.87
C PHE A 180 5.49 -7.52 8.82
N PRO A 181 5.36 -8.79 8.39
CA PRO A 181 6.49 -9.67 8.20
C PRO A 181 7.47 -9.13 7.15
N GLU A 182 8.74 -9.48 7.28
CA GLU A 182 9.74 -9.15 6.27
C GLU A 182 9.35 -9.71 4.88
N GLY A 183 9.46 -8.87 3.85
CA GLY A 183 9.05 -9.21 2.49
C GLY A 183 7.55 -9.06 2.20
N TRP A 184 6.74 -8.62 3.17
CA TRP A 184 5.31 -8.30 2.99
C TRP A 184 5.07 -6.82 2.62
N ASP A 185 6.11 -6.12 2.18
CA ASP A 185 5.97 -4.87 1.40
C ASP A 185 5.39 -5.17 0.00
N LYS A 186 5.25 -4.16 -0.87
CA LYS A 186 4.60 -4.32 -2.18
C LYS A 186 5.25 -5.42 -3.05
N ARG A 187 6.51 -5.81 -2.82
CA ARG A 187 7.13 -6.96 -3.53
C ARG A 187 6.41 -8.28 -3.30
N TYR A 188 5.60 -8.39 -2.25
CA TYR A 188 4.84 -9.60 -1.97
C TYR A 188 3.95 -10.02 -3.15
N CYS A 189 3.35 -9.06 -3.85
CA CYS A 189 2.53 -9.35 -5.04
C CYS A 189 3.33 -9.98 -6.19
N LEU A 190 4.63 -9.65 -6.31
CA LEU A 190 5.49 -10.16 -7.37
C LEU A 190 5.68 -11.67 -7.28
N ASN A 191 5.71 -12.22 -6.05
CA ASN A 191 5.85 -13.67 -5.85
C ASN A 191 4.71 -14.47 -6.48
N VAL A 192 3.53 -13.87 -6.62
CA VAL A 192 2.38 -14.52 -7.27
C VAL A 192 2.34 -14.25 -8.77
N LEU A 193 3.03 -13.20 -9.22
CA LEU A 193 3.20 -12.93 -10.65
C LEU A 193 4.29 -13.79 -11.30
N ASP A 194 5.19 -14.40 -10.51
CA ASP A 194 6.26 -15.28 -11.02
C ASP A 194 5.70 -16.46 -11.83
N ASP A 195 4.55 -17.04 -11.42
CA ASP A 195 3.89 -18.14 -12.15
C ASP A 195 3.23 -17.70 -13.46
N GLU A 196 2.94 -16.40 -13.63
CA GLU A 196 2.25 -15.85 -14.81
C GLU A 196 3.19 -15.67 -16.02
N ARG A 197 4.50 -15.67 -15.79
CA ARG A 197 5.55 -15.54 -16.82
C ARG A 197 5.34 -14.31 -17.71
N PHE A 198 5.17 -13.14 -17.11
CA PHE A 198 5.26 -11.87 -17.84
C PHE A 198 6.69 -11.65 -18.36
N ASP A 199 6.82 -11.11 -19.57
CA ASP A 199 8.14 -10.77 -20.15
C ASP A 199 8.70 -9.53 -19.45
N THR A 200 7.80 -8.58 -19.15
CA THR A 200 8.12 -7.32 -18.48
C THR A 200 6.99 -6.92 -17.55
N ILE A 201 7.33 -6.54 -16.32
CA ILE A 201 6.42 -5.92 -15.36
C ILE A 201 6.86 -4.46 -15.20
N HIS A 202 6.06 -3.52 -15.67
CA HIS A 202 6.27 -2.11 -15.41
C HIS A 202 5.59 -1.75 -14.08
N PHE A 203 6.33 -1.18 -13.14
CA PHE A 203 5.75 -0.69 -11.89
C PHE A 203 5.72 0.85 -11.89
N PHE A 204 4.59 1.45 -11.55
CA PHE A 204 4.41 2.89 -11.43
C PHE A 204 4.08 3.24 -9.98
N GLY A 205 4.82 4.17 -9.39
CA GLY A 205 4.61 4.61 -8.01
C GLY A 205 5.13 6.02 -7.74
N ASN A 206 4.63 6.65 -6.68
CA ASN A 206 4.98 8.02 -6.30
C ASN A 206 5.92 8.11 -5.11
N GLU A 207 6.03 7.06 -4.28
CA GLU A 207 6.91 7.00 -3.11
C GLU A 207 8.15 6.10 -3.34
N THR A 208 8.84 6.31 -4.46
CA THR A 208 9.93 5.44 -4.95
C THR A 208 11.31 5.78 -4.40
N THR A 209 11.40 6.68 -3.40
CA THR A 209 12.67 7.02 -2.74
C THR A 209 12.87 6.19 -1.47
N PRO A 210 14.11 5.94 -1.01
CA PRO A 210 14.36 5.12 0.18
C PRO A 210 13.52 5.55 1.40
N GLY A 211 12.73 4.61 1.92
CA GLY A 211 11.79 4.83 3.02
C GLY A 211 10.35 5.18 2.61
N GLY A 212 10.11 5.42 1.32
CA GLY A 212 8.77 5.46 0.74
C GLY A 212 8.21 4.05 0.51
N ASN A 213 6.88 3.93 0.48
CA ASN A 213 6.23 2.61 0.47
C ASN A 213 6.31 1.87 -0.89
N ASP A 214 6.75 2.54 -1.94
CA ASP A 214 6.95 1.98 -3.28
C ASP A 214 8.40 1.57 -3.55
N TYR A 215 9.34 1.99 -2.71
CA TYR A 215 10.76 1.87 -2.99
C TYR A 215 11.17 0.43 -3.27
N GLU A 216 10.76 -0.51 -2.41
CA GLU A 216 11.18 -1.89 -2.52
C GLU A 216 10.67 -2.57 -3.79
N ILE A 217 9.44 -2.29 -4.23
CA ILE A 217 8.91 -2.86 -5.47
C ILE A 217 9.48 -2.15 -6.71
N TYR A 218 9.70 -0.84 -6.62
CA TYR A 218 10.30 -0.03 -7.68
C TYR A 218 11.75 -0.47 -7.99
N ASP A 219 12.53 -0.78 -6.95
CA ASP A 219 13.93 -1.20 -7.05
C ASP A 219 14.08 -2.73 -7.24
N ASP A 220 12.99 -3.50 -7.20
CA ASP A 220 13.03 -4.95 -7.39
C ASP A 220 13.42 -5.29 -8.83
N PRO A 221 14.42 -6.17 -9.06
CA PRO A 221 14.93 -6.49 -10.39
C PRO A 221 13.90 -7.17 -11.31
N ARG A 222 12.77 -7.65 -10.77
CA ARG A 222 11.66 -8.20 -11.56
C ARG A 222 10.81 -7.10 -12.21
N THR A 223 11.00 -5.83 -11.83
CA THR A 223 10.22 -4.71 -12.36
C THR A 223 11.05 -3.71 -13.14
N VAL A 224 10.41 -3.03 -14.08
CA VAL A 224 10.88 -1.78 -14.67
C VAL A 224 10.15 -0.65 -13.96
N GLY A 225 10.81 -0.03 -12.99
CA GLY A 225 10.23 1.01 -12.14
C GLY A 225 10.11 2.38 -12.81
N HIS A 226 8.94 3.01 -12.66
CA HIS A 226 8.61 4.37 -13.12
C HIS A 226 8.18 5.21 -11.92
N SER A 227 8.99 6.22 -11.59
CA SER A 227 8.57 7.21 -10.59
C SER A 227 7.66 8.25 -11.25
N VAL A 228 6.56 8.57 -10.58
CA VAL A 228 5.57 9.58 -11.00
C VAL A 228 5.21 10.48 -9.82
N GLN A 229 4.64 11.65 -10.08
CA GLN A 229 4.24 12.62 -9.06
C GLN A 229 2.73 12.87 -9.02
N SER A 230 2.00 12.38 -10.03
CA SER A 230 0.56 12.58 -10.16
C SER A 230 -0.09 11.54 -11.08
N PRO A 231 -1.42 11.36 -11.00
CA PRO A 231 -2.18 10.56 -11.95
C PRO A 231 -1.97 10.96 -13.41
N GLN A 232 -1.86 12.27 -13.69
CA GLN A 232 -1.66 12.79 -15.04
C GLN A 232 -0.28 12.43 -15.59
N GLU A 233 0.76 12.46 -14.73
CA GLU A 233 2.10 11.99 -15.13
C GLU A 233 2.13 10.47 -15.39
N THR A 234 1.38 9.68 -14.61
CA THR A 234 1.22 8.24 -14.87
C THR A 234 0.62 7.99 -16.26
N VAL A 235 -0.45 8.71 -16.61
CA VAL A 235 -1.07 8.65 -17.93
C VAL A 235 -0.07 9.05 -19.02
N GLN A 236 0.62 10.17 -18.85
CA GLN A 236 1.63 10.63 -19.80
C GLN A 236 2.71 9.58 -20.04
N ARG A 237 3.29 9.02 -18.97
CA ARG A 237 4.36 8.02 -19.08
C ARG A 237 3.86 6.74 -19.75
N CYS A 238 2.64 6.31 -19.46
CA CYS A 238 2.04 5.18 -20.16
C CYS A 238 1.82 5.46 -21.64
N ARG A 239 1.40 6.67 -22.03
CA ARG A 239 1.28 7.07 -23.44
C ARG A 239 2.62 7.02 -24.16
N GLU A 240 3.67 7.56 -23.56
CA GLU A 240 5.04 7.55 -24.13
C GLU A 240 5.56 6.12 -24.39
N ILE A 241 5.28 5.19 -23.47
CA ILE A 241 5.79 3.81 -23.54
C ILE A 241 4.93 2.93 -24.45
N PHE A 242 3.60 3.00 -24.31
CA PHE A 242 2.68 2.02 -24.91
C PHE A 242 1.88 2.56 -26.09
N PHE A 243 1.93 3.86 -26.36
CA PHE A 243 1.28 4.53 -27.50
C PHE A 243 2.26 5.49 -28.23
N PRO A 244 3.49 5.05 -28.55
CA PRO A 244 4.53 5.92 -29.10
C PRO A 244 4.13 6.57 -30.44
N GLU A 245 3.25 5.93 -31.21
CA GLU A 245 2.74 6.48 -32.46
C GLU A 245 1.88 7.74 -32.29
N ARG A 246 1.34 7.97 -31.08
CA ARG A 246 0.54 9.16 -30.74
C ARG A 246 1.31 10.23 -29.96
N ALA A 247 2.61 9.99 -29.70
CA ALA A 247 3.44 10.94 -28.96
C ALA A 247 3.61 12.30 -29.67
N ASN A 248 3.27 12.39 -30.96
CA ASN A 248 3.36 13.59 -31.78
C ASN A 248 1.99 14.27 -32.06
N GLU A 249 0.89 13.83 -31.43
CA GLU A 249 -0.46 14.39 -31.64
C GLU A 249 -0.88 15.46 -30.60
N CYS A 250 0.05 15.97 -29.80
CA CYS A 250 -0.19 17.10 -28.88
C CYS A 250 0.18 18.45 -29.49
#